data_AF-I6F253-F1
#
_entry.id   AF-I6F253-F1
#
_cell.length_a   1.000
_cell.length_b   1.000
_cell.length_c   1.000
_cell.angle_alpha   90.00
_cell.angle_beta   90.00
_cell.angle_gamma   90.00
#
_symmetry.space_group_name_H-M   'P 1'
#
loop_
_entity.id
_entity.type
_entity.pdbx_description
1 polymer ?
#
loop_
_entity_poly.entity_id
_entity_poly.type
_entity_poly.pdbx_seq_one_letter_code
_entity_poly.pdbx_strand_id
1 'polypeptide(L)'
;MKIYRPLWSEGVLLSPQQFQQQTEWESFRSAGISALASPFPWGVEKVELNDSLLSSGLIQITQLRLWLEDGTLIDAQRSDLPPAPRELDAGQLADHDAVTVVIALPHMQPGVINVEQEGVSADRPVRYREEWVTLQDAFGSEEEPMAVARFNFTIRFAHENNDSWKVCPVARLIRDGQNAWRQDPSFIPPVASFGASPVLRERLVLLNRQLRSRRQRLMAMRRESNERLADFAVADVSLFWLLNALNSHASVLTEYERFPSRPPEQVWAELARLAGSMLTFSLEHDPDAIPGYDHKDPASAFFPLFDLITGLLEASLPSRVIALEMSRPDGQTWKASLHDIRLREEADLWLSVRSDIPAWQVAE
;
A
#
# COMPACT_ATOMS: atom_id res chain seq x y z
N MET A 1 24.53 -16.26 -9.48
CA MET A 1 25.98 -16.53 -9.34
C MET A 1 26.15 -17.76 -8.45
N LYS A 2 27.24 -18.54 -8.59
CA LYS A 2 27.51 -19.65 -7.66
C LYS A 2 28.01 -19.10 -6.33
N ILE A 3 27.59 -19.71 -5.22
CA ILE A 3 28.05 -19.39 -3.86
C ILE A 3 28.86 -20.59 -3.37
N TYR A 4 30.09 -20.33 -2.91
CA TYR A 4 31.05 -21.36 -2.49
C TYR A 4 31.24 -21.31 -0.98
N ARG A 5 30.57 -22.20 -0.25
CA ARG A 5 30.68 -22.27 1.21
C ARG A 5 32.12 -22.60 1.62
N PRO A 6 32.82 -21.76 2.40
CA PRO A 6 34.18 -22.03 2.82
C PRO A 6 34.21 -23.22 3.80
N LEU A 7 35.26 -24.02 3.71
CA LEU A 7 35.57 -25.07 4.68
C LEU A 7 36.71 -24.60 5.59
N TRP A 8 36.45 -24.56 6.89
CA TRP A 8 37.42 -24.17 7.90
C TRP A 8 38.13 -25.41 8.44
N SER A 9 39.45 -25.44 8.33
CA SER A 9 40.30 -26.49 8.90
C SER A 9 41.57 -25.89 9.48
N GLU A 10 42.19 -26.62 10.40
CA GLU A 10 43.47 -26.22 11.00
C GLU A 10 44.53 -25.99 9.92
N GLY A 11 45.31 -24.91 10.07
CA GLY A 11 46.40 -24.55 9.16
C GLY A 11 45.98 -23.84 7.85
N VAL A 12 44.69 -23.57 7.63
CA VAL A 12 44.25 -22.80 6.45
C VAL A 12 44.57 -21.31 6.63
N LEU A 13 45.26 -20.72 5.65
CA LEU A 13 45.51 -19.27 5.60
C LEU A 13 44.21 -18.51 5.29
N LEU A 14 43.98 -17.40 6.00
CA LEU A 14 42.83 -16.53 5.80
C LEU A 14 42.95 -15.77 4.47
N SER A 15 41.84 -15.68 3.75
CA SER A 15 41.71 -14.93 2.50
C SER A 15 40.39 -14.15 2.46
N PRO A 16 40.34 -12.97 1.83
CA PRO A 16 39.11 -12.19 1.70
C PRO A 16 37.94 -12.98 1.09
N GLN A 17 38.26 -13.90 0.16
CA GLN A 17 37.27 -14.71 -0.55
C GLN A 17 36.48 -15.63 0.40
N GLN A 18 37.11 -16.14 1.46
CA GLN A 18 36.42 -16.97 2.46
C GLN A 18 35.31 -16.17 3.16
N PHE A 19 35.62 -14.95 3.61
CA PHE A 19 34.66 -14.07 4.27
C PHE A 19 33.57 -13.59 3.31
N GLN A 20 33.95 -13.16 2.09
CA GLN A 20 33.00 -12.74 1.07
C GLN A 20 31.99 -13.85 0.74
N GLN A 21 32.45 -15.08 0.50
CA GLN A 21 31.55 -16.19 0.18
C GLN A 21 30.70 -16.64 1.38
N GLN A 22 31.21 -16.52 2.60
CA GLN A 22 30.44 -16.76 3.82
C GLN A 22 29.28 -15.74 3.93
N THR A 23 29.56 -14.46 3.77
CA THR A 23 28.55 -13.39 3.81
C THR A 23 27.52 -13.55 2.70
N GLU A 24 27.94 -13.89 1.48
CA GLU A 24 27.01 -14.17 0.37
C GLU A 24 26.10 -15.36 0.66
N TRP A 25 26.62 -16.41 1.31
CA TRP A 25 25.80 -17.56 1.73
C TRP A 25 24.76 -17.18 2.79
N GLU A 26 25.13 -16.33 3.76
CA GLU A 26 24.22 -15.84 4.79
C GLU A 26 23.13 -14.92 4.23
N SER A 27 23.50 -14.04 3.29
CA SER A 27 22.57 -13.20 2.55
C SER A 27 21.58 -14.06 1.75
N PHE A 28 22.07 -15.03 0.98
CA PHE A 28 21.23 -15.96 0.21
C PHE A 28 20.26 -16.75 1.10
N ARG A 29 20.73 -17.27 2.24
CA ARG A 29 19.87 -17.98 3.20
C ARG A 29 18.80 -17.05 3.78
N SER A 30 19.15 -15.83 4.14
CA SER A 30 18.22 -14.85 4.71
C SER A 30 17.14 -14.45 3.68
N ALA A 31 17.54 -14.17 2.44
CA ALA A 31 16.61 -13.93 1.34
C ALA A 31 15.69 -15.14 1.09
N GLY A 32 16.25 -16.36 1.15
CA GLY A 32 15.48 -17.60 1.02
C GLY A 32 14.43 -17.78 2.11
N ILE A 33 14.75 -17.49 3.37
CA ILE A 33 13.78 -17.53 4.48
C ILE A 33 12.69 -16.48 4.27
N SER A 34 13.05 -15.27 3.84
CA SER A 34 12.09 -14.20 3.58
C SER A 34 11.11 -14.54 2.45
N ALA A 35 11.62 -15.15 1.37
CA ALA A 35 10.80 -15.60 0.24
C ALA A 35 9.81 -16.74 0.59
N LEU A 36 10.06 -17.48 1.69
CA LEU A 36 9.08 -18.45 2.21
C LEU A 36 7.92 -17.77 2.97
N ALA A 37 8.14 -16.56 3.49
CA ALA A 37 7.15 -15.82 4.26
C ALA A 37 6.23 -14.94 3.39
N SER A 38 6.75 -14.39 2.28
CA SER A 38 5.99 -13.59 1.32
C SER A 38 6.54 -13.75 -0.10
N PRO A 39 5.69 -13.75 -1.14
CA PRO A 39 6.13 -13.70 -2.53
C PRO A 39 6.81 -12.37 -2.91
N PHE A 40 6.61 -11.29 -2.13
CA PHE A 40 7.14 -9.96 -2.42
C PHE A 40 7.87 -9.36 -1.20
N PRO A 41 9.00 -9.95 -0.76
CA PRO A 41 9.73 -9.50 0.43
C PRO A 41 10.64 -8.30 0.14
N TRP A 42 10.20 -7.36 -0.71
CA TRP A 42 11.01 -6.24 -1.19
C TRP A 42 10.18 -4.96 -1.26
N GLY A 43 10.83 -3.83 -1.51
CA GLY A 43 10.19 -2.52 -1.61
C GLY A 43 10.66 -1.55 -0.53
N VAL A 44 10.00 -0.40 -0.49
CA VAL A 44 10.32 0.69 0.42
C VAL A 44 9.80 0.38 1.82
N GLU A 45 10.67 0.53 2.83
CA GLU A 45 10.28 0.57 4.24
C GLU A 45 10.11 2.01 4.73
N LYS A 46 11.01 2.89 4.31
CA LYS A 46 10.99 4.31 4.65
C LYS A 46 11.70 5.12 3.57
N VAL A 47 11.04 6.18 3.08
CA VAL A 47 11.67 7.19 2.23
C VAL A 47 11.12 8.56 2.61
N GLU A 48 12.00 9.55 2.72
CA GLU A 48 11.63 10.94 2.93
C GLU A 48 12.46 11.83 2.00
N LEU A 49 11.77 12.64 1.19
CA LEU A 49 12.36 13.65 0.33
C LEU A 49 12.27 15.02 1.01
N ASN A 50 13.24 15.88 0.73
CA ASN A 50 13.21 17.27 1.16
C ASN A 50 12.34 18.11 0.22
N ASP A 51 11.06 18.29 0.58
CA ASP A 51 10.10 19.06 -0.23
C ASP A 51 10.53 20.52 -0.46
N SER A 52 11.28 21.12 0.48
CA SER A 52 11.74 22.51 0.31
C SER A 52 12.74 22.65 -0.84
N LEU A 53 13.68 21.70 -0.97
CA LEU A 53 14.67 21.67 -2.05
C LEU A 53 14.06 21.17 -3.37
N LEU A 54 13.02 20.34 -3.29
CA LEU A 54 12.30 19.87 -4.48
C LEU A 54 11.71 21.04 -5.27
N SER A 55 11.18 22.05 -4.57
CA SER A 55 10.65 23.27 -5.20
C SER A 55 11.70 24.06 -5.99
N SER A 56 12.98 23.99 -5.60
CA SER A 56 14.11 24.59 -6.32
C SER A 56 14.75 23.65 -7.34
N GLY A 57 14.13 22.51 -7.65
CA GLY A 57 14.61 21.56 -8.64
C GLY A 57 15.71 20.62 -8.14
N LEU A 58 15.85 20.42 -6.83
CA LEU A 58 16.86 19.53 -6.26
C LEU A 58 16.21 18.40 -5.44
N ILE A 59 16.44 17.15 -5.86
CA ILE A 59 16.00 15.97 -5.13
C ILE A 59 17.06 15.63 -4.08
N GLN A 60 16.70 15.79 -2.81
CA GLN A 60 17.49 15.31 -1.69
C GLN A 60 16.65 14.34 -0.86
N ILE A 61 17.24 13.21 -0.49
CA ILE A 61 16.60 12.19 0.34
C ILE A 61 17.19 12.30 1.75
N THR A 62 16.33 12.53 2.75
CA THR A 62 16.71 12.71 4.16
C THR A 62 16.69 11.41 4.93
N GLN A 63 15.79 10.49 4.57
CA GLN A 63 15.73 9.13 5.11
C GLN A 63 15.53 8.13 3.98
N LEU A 64 16.28 7.03 4.02
CA LEU A 64 16.16 5.96 3.05
C LEU A 64 16.41 4.61 3.70
N ARG A 65 15.40 3.75 3.61
CA ARG A 65 15.50 2.34 3.94
C ARG A 65 14.59 1.52 3.03
N LEU A 66 15.16 0.63 2.24
CA LEU A 66 14.42 -0.21 1.29
C LEU A 66 15.12 -1.54 1.02
N TRP A 67 14.33 -2.50 0.56
CA TRP A 67 14.79 -3.82 0.11
C TRP A 67 14.67 -3.91 -1.41
N LEU A 68 15.73 -4.35 -2.07
CA LEU A 68 15.69 -4.69 -3.49
C LEU A 68 15.12 -6.11 -3.70
N GLU A 69 14.66 -6.41 -4.91
CA GLU A 69 14.09 -7.72 -5.29
C GLU A 69 15.03 -8.91 -5.00
N ASP A 70 16.34 -8.68 -4.86
CA ASP A 70 17.33 -9.72 -4.54
C ASP A 70 17.62 -9.89 -3.05
N GLY A 71 16.89 -9.18 -2.19
CA GLY A 71 17.09 -9.20 -0.74
C GLY A 71 18.17 -8.26 -0.24
N THR A 72 18.78 -7.43 -1.10
CA THR A 72 19.71 -6.38 -0.63
C THR A 72 18.95 -5.32 0.15
N LEU A 73 19.34 -5.07 1.40
CA LEU A 73 18.88 -3.94 2.21
C LEU A 73 19.78 -2.73 1.95
N ILE A 74 19.18 -1.61 1.55
CA ILE A 74 19.81 -0.28 1.58
C ILE A 74 19.30 0.44 2.82
N ASP A 75 20.20 0.91 3.69
CA ASP A 75 19.87 1.71 4.88
C ASP A 75 20.86 2.87 5.04
N ALA A 76 20.44 4.06 4.61
CA ALA A 76 21.25 5.27 4.64
C ALA A 76 21.43 5.87 6.06
N GLN A 77 20.79 5.30 7.08
CA GLN A 77 20.91 5.74 8.46
C GLN A 77 21.89 4.88 9.26
N ARG A 78 21.97 3.58 8.96
CA ARG A 78 22.75 2.61 9.75
C ARG A 78 23.97 2.05 9.03
N SER A 79 23.83 1.66 7.76
CA SER A 79 24.88 0.90 7.04
C SER A 79 25.54 1.70 5.93
N ASP A 80 24.82 2.66 5.34
CA ASP A 80 25.26 3.35 4.15
C ASP A 80 25.17 4.87 4.32
N LEU A 81 25.84 5.58 3.43
CA LEU A 81 25.73 7.03 3.32
C LEU A 81 24.53 7.40 2.45
N PRO A 82 23.86 8.54 2.70
CA PRO A 82 22.79 9.02 1.83
C PRO A 82 23.28 9.21 0.39
N PRO A 83 22.39 9.05 -0.61
CA PRO A 83 22.77 9.23 -1.99
C PRO A 83 23.06 10.72 -2.26
N ALA A 84 23.93 10.99 -3.22
CA ALA A 84 24.15 12.36 -3.68
C ALA A 84 22.82 12.97 -4.17
N PRO A 85 22.52 14.23 -3.82
CA PRO A 85 21.36 14.93 -4.36
C PRO A 85 21.38 14.94 -5.89
N ARG A 86 20.19 14.95 -6.50
CA ARG A 86 20.03 14.94 -7.95
C ARG A 86 19.22 16.12 -8.41
N GLU A 87 19.75 16.85 -9.38
CA GLU A 87 19.07 17.98 -10.01
C GLU A 87 17.99 17.50 -10.98
N LEU A 88 16.90 18.27 -11.02
CA LEU A 88 15.83 18.19 -11.99
C LEU A 88 16.15 19.16 -13.13
N ASP A 89 17.02 18.72 -14.03
CA ASP A 89 17.42 19.50 -15.20
C ASP A 89 16.19 19.81 -16.08
N ALA A 90 15.82 21.09 -16.14
CA ALA A 90 14.67 21.56 -16.90
C ALA A 90 14.78 21.28 -18.41
N GLY A 91 16.01 21.19 -18.95
CA GLY A 91 16.24 20.85 -20.36
C GLY A 91 16.00 19.37 -20.64
N GLN A 92 16.46 18.48 -19.76
CA GLN A 92 16.25 17.03 -19.90
C GLN A 92 14.79 16.63 -19.66
N LEU A 93 14.08 17.38 -18.81
CA LEU A 93 12.72 17.06 -18.37
C LEU A 93 11.65 18.00 -18.98
N ALA A 94 11.97 18.73 -20.05
CA ALA A 94 11.08 19.71 -20.66
C ALA A 94 9.75 19.09 -21.13
N ASP A 95 9.81 17.90 -21.74
CA ASP A 95 8.65 17.18 -22.27
C ASP A 95 8.00 16.21 -21.26
N HIS A 96 8.42 16.28 -19.99
CA HIS A 96 7.92 15.41 -18.93
C HIS A 96 7.03 16.20 -17.95
N ASP A 97 5.75 15.84 -17.89
CA ASP A 97 4.81 16.32 -16.87
C ASP A 97 4.90 15.52 -15.56
N ALA A 98 5.42 14.30 -15.65
CA ALA A 98 5.63 13.38 -14.54
C ALA A 98 6.95 12.61 -14.70
N VAL A 99 7.66 12.40 -13.59
CA VAL A 99 8.93 11.66 -13.56
C VAL A 99 8.95 10.73 -12.35
N THR A 100 9.18 9.44 -12.59
CA THR A 100 9.38 8.47 -11.51
C THR A 100 10.84 8.45 -11.08
N VAL A 101 11.07 8.72 -9.80
CA VAL A 101 12.37 8.67 -9.13
C VAL A 101 12.61 7.24 -8.63
N VAL A 102 13.78 6.71 -8.93
CA VAL A 102 14.22 5.38 -8.51
C VAL A 102 15.53 5.47 -7.74
N ILE A 103 15.70 4.61 -6.75
CA ILE A 103 17.01 4.33 -6.15
C ILE A 103 17.67 3.22 -6.94
N ALA A 104 18.87 3.47 -7.42
CA ALA A 104 19.58 2.58 -8.31
C ALA A 104 20.90 2.12 -7.69
N LEU A 105 21.05 0.80 -7.51
CA LEU A 105 22.26 0.16 -7.00
C LEU A 105 22.93 -0.65 -8.12
N PRO A 106 24.22 -0.42 -8.43
CA PRO A 106 24.88 -1.16 -9.49
C PRO A 106 24.89 -2.68 -9.27
N HIS A 107 24.80 -3.42 -10.36
CA HIS A 107 24.91 -4.88 -10.32
C HIS A 107 26.30 -5.32 -9.83
N MET A 108 26.32 -6.37 -9.00
CA MET A 108 27.55 -7.09 -8.70
C MET A 108 27.99 -7.89 -9.94
N GLN A 109 29.21 -7.67 -10.41
CA GLN A 109 29.75 -8.36 -11.60
C GLN A 109 30.87 -9.34 -11.21
N PRO A 110 30.77 -10.64 -11.56
CA PRO A 110 31.80 -11.61 -11.22
C PRO A 110 33.09 -11.37 -12.00
N GLY A 111 34.24 -11.62 -11.36
CA GLY A 111 35.56 -11.60 -12.02
C GLY A 111 36.13 -10.22 -12.32
N VAL A 112 35.46 -9.15 -11.88
CA VAL A 112 35.91 -7.76 -12.01
C VAL A 112 35.83 -7.04 -10.66
N ILE A 113 36.51 -5.90 -10.55
CA ILE A 113 36.48 -5.06 -9.34
C ILE A 113 35.09 -4.43 -9.20
N ASN A 114 34.49 -4.52 -8.01
CA ASN A 114 33.16 -3.99 -7.69
C ASN A 114 33.20 -2.91 -6.59
N VAL A 115 34.38 -2.42 -6.25
CA VAL A 115 34.59 -1.38 -5.24
C VAL A 115 35.29 -0.21 -5.92
N GLU A 116 34.73 0.99 -5.78
CA GLU A 116 35.40 2.25 -6.12
C GLU A 116 36.34 2.63 -4.98
N GLN A 117 37.61 2.89 -5.31
CA GLN A 117 38.60 3.36 -4.35
C GLN A 117 38.81 4.87 -4.52
N GLU A 118 39.18 5.54 -3.43
CA GLU A 118 39.40 6.98 -3.45
C GLU A 118 40.47 7.36 -4.49
N GLY A 119 40.16 8.34 -5.34
CA GLY A 119 41.06 8.81 -6.39
C GLY A 119 41.12 7.91 -7.65
N VAL A 120 40.40 6.79 -7.68
CA VAL A 120 40.31 5.90 -8.84
C VAL A 120 38.89 5.92 -9.39
N SER A 121 38.69 6.66 -10.49
CA SER A 121 37.40 6.65 -11.17
C SER A 121 37.22 5.34 -11.95
N ALA A 122 36.12 4.65 -11.70
CA ALA A 122 35.79 3.45 -12.46
C ALA A 122 35.14 3.80 -13.81
N ASP A 123 35.55 3.11 -14.87
CA ASP A 123 34.96 3.25 -16.22
C ASP A 123 33.48 2.79 -16.30
N ARG A 124 32.97 2.19 -15.22
CA ARG A 124 31.61 1.66 -15.11
C ARG A 124 31.07 1.90 -13.70
N PRO A 125 29.74 1.91 -13.51
CA PRO A 125 29.16 1.89 -12.17
C PRO A 125 29.59 0.62 -11.42
N VAL A 126 30.12 0.80 -10.20
CA VAL A 126 30.55 -0.27 -9.29
C VAL A 126 29.69 -0.27 -8.04
N ARG A 127 29.43 -1.46 -7.49
CA ARG A 127 28.40 -1.66 -6.46
C ARG A 127 28.74 -1.01 -5.12
N TYR A 128 30.02 -0.98 -4.77
CA TYR A 128 30.52 -0.46 -3.50
C TYR A 128 31.48 0.71 -3.72
N ARG A 129 31.63 1.52 -2.69
CA ARG A 129 32.74 2.48 -2.52
C ARG A 129 33.44 2.20 -1.20
N GLU A 130 34.75 2.44 -1.19
CA GLU A 130 35.58 2.35 0.01
C GLU A 130 35.47 3.64 0.83
N GLU A 131 35.35 3.50 2.15
CA GLU A 131 35.48 4.58 3.12
C GLU A 131 36.40 4.09 4.26
N TRP A 132 37.34 4.91 4.70
CA TRP A 132 38.16 4.60 5.87
C TRP A 132 37.52 5.15 7.14
N VAL A 133 37.22 4.26 8.08
CA VAL A 133 36.59 4.62 9.36
C VAL A 133 37.40 4.04 10.51
N THR A 134 37.67 4.85 11.52
CA THR A 134 38.24 4.37 12.78
C THR A 134 37.14 3.74 13.62
N LEU A 135 37.26 2.44 13.90
CA LEU A 135 36.28 1.68 14.66
C LEU A 135 36.82 1.35 16.05
N GLN A 136 36.02 1.65 17.05
CA GLN A 136 36.22 1.22 18.42
C GLN A 136 35.95 -0.28 18.56
N ASP A 137 36.86 -1.00 19.21
CA ASP A 137 36.61 -2.37 19.64
C ASP A 137 35.43 -2.39 20.62
N ALA A 138 34.40 -3.17 20.30
CA ALA A 138 33.22 -3.32 21.14
C ALA A 138 33.51 -4.05 22.46
N PHE A 139 34.62 -4.77 22.56
CA PHE A 139 35.01 -5.55 23.74
C PHE A 139 36.26 -5.01 24.44
N GLY A 140 36.82 -3.89 23.96
CA GLY A 140 38.07 -3.31 24.42
C GLY A 140 38.06 -1.79 24.35
N SER A 141 39.20 -1.17 24.69
CA SER A 141 39.38 0.29 24.62
C SER A 141 40.17 0.74 23.39
N GLU A 142 40.55 -0.19 22.52
CA GLU A 142 41.36 0.10 21.33
C GLU A 142 40.49 0.56 20.16
N GLU A 143 41.06 1.38 19.28
CA GLU A 143 40.46 1.81 18.03
C GLU A 143 41.39 1.47 16.87
N GLU A 144 40.83 0.97 15.76
CA GLU A 144 41.61 0.66 14.56
C GLU A 144 40.98 1.27 13.30
N PRO A 145 41.77 1.86 12.39
CA PRO A 145 41.29 2.28 11.08
C PRO A 145 40.97 1.06 10.21
N MET A 146 39.76 1.01 9.67
CA MET A 146 39.29 -0.07 8.81
C MET A 146 38.64 0.49 7.54
N ALA A 147 38.96 -0.11 6.40
CA ALA A 147 38.24 0.12 5.15
C ALA A 147 36.85 -0.54 5.24
N VAL A 148 35.80 0.27 5.16
CA VAL A 148 34.41 -0.18 5.11
C VAL A 148 33.87 -0.05 3.69
N ALA A 149 33.07 -1.03 3.27
CA ALA A 149 32.35 -0.97 2.00
C ALA A 149 30.99 -0.32 2.21
N ARG A 150 30.71 0.77 1.50
CA ARG A 150 29.37 1.39 1.43
C ARG A 150 28.76 1.09 0.08
N PHE A 151 27.45 0.91 0.01
CA PHE A 151 26.79 0.83 -1.29
C PHE A 151 26.92 2.16 -2.05
N ASN A 152 27.17 2.06 -3.36
CA ASN A 152 27.25 3.18 -4.28
C ASN A 152 25.92 3.35 -5.04
N PHE A 153 24.83 3.52 -4.28
CA PHE A 153 23.51 3.76 -4.88
C PHE A 153 23.30 5.24 -5.18
N THR A 154 22.50 5.51 -6.21
CA THR A 154 22.25 6.86 -6.72
C THR A 154 20.77 7.10 -6.96
N ILE A 155 20.37 8.37 -6.97
CA ILE A 155 19.05 8.78 -7.40
C ILE A 155 19.04 8.76 -8.94
N ARG A 156 18.10 8.03 -9.53
CA ARG A 156 17.91 7.94 -10.99
C ARG A 156 16.46 8.18 -11.38
N PHE A 157 16.21 8.38 -12.67
CA PHE A 157 14.86 8.42 -13.20
C PHE A 157 14.55 7.13 -13.94
N ALA A 158 13.30 6.68 -13.85
CA ALA A 158 12.86 5.42 -14.46
C ALA A 158 13.03 5.39 -15.98
N HIS A 159 12.95 6.56 -16.65
CA HIS A 159 13.10 6.68 -18.11
C HIS A 159 14.57 6.63 -18.57
N GLU A 160 15.54 6.74 -17.67
CA GLU A 160 16.95 6.60 -18.02
C GLU A 160 17.30 5.14 -18.34
N ASN A 161 18.40 4.92 -19.06
CA ASN A 161 18.96 3.57 -19.15
C ASN A 161 19.42 3.13 -17.75
N ASN A 162 18.78 2.08 -17.23
CA ASN A 162 19.02 1.52 -15.91
C ASN A 162 19.55 0.07 -15.97
N ASP A 163 19.99 -0.42 -17.13
CA ASP A 163 20.37 -1.83 -17.35
C ASP A 163 21.55 -2.31 -16.48
N SER A 164 22.40 -1.39 -16.03
CA SER A 164 23.53 -1.69 -15.14
C SER A 164 23.18 -1.62 -13.64
N TRP A 165 21.94 -1.34 -13.30
CA TRP A 165 21.48 -1.15 -11.92
C TRP A 165 20.26 -2.01 -11.59
N LYS A 166 20.20 -2.44 -10.33
CA LYS A 166 18.93 -2.81 -9.71
C LYS A 166 18.25 -1.54 -9.22
N VAL A 167 16.98 -1.37 -9.58
CA VAL A 167 16.22 -0.17 -9.26
C VAL A 167 15.01 -0.47 -8.40
N CYS A 168 14.68 0.45 -7.50
CA CYS A 168 13.43 0.46 -6.74
C CYS A 168 12.78 1.84 -6.89
N PRO A 169 11.56 1.94 -7.43
CA PRO A 169 10.81 3.19 -7.45
C PRO A 169 10.53 3.68 -6.03
N VAL A 170 10.77 4.97 -5.76
CA VAL A 170 10.59 5.54 -4.41
C VAL A 170 9.64 6.72 -4.38
N ALA A 171 9.52 7.47 -5.48
CA ALA A 171 8.61 8.59 -5.60
C ALA A 171 8.23 8.84 -7.07
N ARG A 172 7.09 9.50 -7.29
CA ARG A 172 6.76 10.12 -8.58
C ARG A 172 6.62 11.62 -8.35
N LEU A 173 7.28 12.38 -9.20
CA LEU A 173 7.23 13.83 -9.21
C LEU A 173 6.33 14.28 -10.34
N ILE A 174 5.54 15.31 -10.10
CA ILE A 174 4.66 15.93 -11.08
C ILE A 174 4.86 17.45 -11.05
N ARG A 175 4.66 18.09 -12.19
CA ARG A 175 4.64 19.55 -12.26
C ARG A 175 3.40 20.09 -11.55
N ASP A 176 3.58 21.15 -10.79
CA ASP A 176 2.48 21.95 -10.28
C ASP A 176 2.01 22.97 -11.33
N GLY A 177 0.89 23.66 -11.07
CA GLY A 177 0.35 24.67 -11.97
C GLY A 177 1.26 25.90 -12.16
N GLN A 178 2.39 25.98 -11.47
CA GLN A 178 3.41 27.03 -11.57
C GLN A 178 4.74 26.50 -12.15
N ASN A 179 4.72 25.29 -12.72
CA ASN A 179 5.86 24.62 -13.33
C ASN A 179 6.97 24.19 -12.35
N ALA A 180 6.72 24.23 -11.04
CA ALA A 180 7.60 23.67 -10.02
C ALA A 180 7.31 22.19 -9.79
N TRP A 181 8.29 21.44 -9.30
CA TRP A 181 8.13 20.02 -9.03
C TRP A 181 7.59 19.78 -7.62
N ARG A 182 6.65 18.84 -7.51
CA ARG A 182 6.15 18.33 -6.24
C ARG A 182 5.97 16.83 -6.28
N GLN A 183 5.91 16.19 -5.11
CA GLN A 183 5.56 14.78 -5.02
C GLN A 183 4.11 14.55 -5.45
N ASP A 184 3.86 13.46 -6.16
CA ASP A 184 2.53 13.00 -6.53
C ASP A 184 1.89 12.23 -5.36
N PRO A 185 0.81 12.77 -4.74
CA PRO A 185 0.15 12.12 -3.60
C PRO A 185 -0.57 10.82 -3.98
N SER A 186 -0.81 10.57 -5.28
CA SER A 186 -1.43 9.34 -5.77
C SER A 186 -0.41 8.22 -6.02
N PHE A 187 0.88 8.51 -5.97
CA PHE A 187 1.90 7.51 -6.16
C PHE A 187 2.16 6.74 -4.87
N ILE A 188 2.17 5.42 -4.95
CA ILE A 188 2.61 4.53 -3.88
C ILE A 188 3.74 3.69 -4.46
N PRO A 189 4.97 3.74 -3.90
CA PRO A 189 6.04 2.85 -4.34
C PRO A 189 5.71 1.39 -3.97
N PRO A 190 6.40 0.39 -4.56
CA PRO A 190 6.44 -0.94 -4.00
C PRO A 190 6.84 -0.84 -2.53
N VAL A 191 6.06 -1.45 -1.62
CA VAL A 191 6.28 -1.33 -0.18
C VAL A 191 6.60 -2.67 0.44
N ALA A 192 7.70 -2.74 1.20
CA ALA A 192 8.11 -3.97 1.89
C ALA A 192 7.12 -4.41 2.96
N SER A 193 6.32 -3.47 3.48
CA SER A 193 5.19 -3.76 4.35
C SER A 193 4.06 -2.76 4.11
N PHE A 194 2.82 -3.17 4.34
CA PHE A 194 1.65 -2.30 4.21
C PHE A 194 1.80 -0.99 5.01
N GLY A 195 2.37 -1.08 6.20
CA GLY A 195 2.60 0.05 7.09
C GLY A 195 3.61 1.08 6.61
N ALA A 196 4.43 0.75 5.61
CA ALA A 196 5.41 1.68 5.04
C ALA A 196 4.75 2.82 4.24
N SER A 197 3.52 2.64 3.76
CA SER A 197 2.74 3.70 3.09
C SER A 197 1.78 4.38 4.07
N PRO A 198 1.99 5.66 4.41
CA PRO A 198 1.04 6.42 5.23
C PRO A 198 -0.34 6.50 4.58
N VAL A 199 -0.39 6.68 3.27
CA VAL A 199 -1.64 6.79 2.49
C VAL A 199 -2.50 5.53 2.61
N LEU A 200 -1.88 4.34 2.49
CA LEU A 200 -2.61 3.08 2.65
C LEU A 200 -3.12 2.88 4.08
N ARG A 201 -2.31 3.25 5.09
CA ARG A 201 -2.73 3.20 6.50
C ARG A 201 -3.92 4.10 6.77
N GLU A 202 -3.89 5.34 6.30
CA GLU A 202 -4.98 6.29 6.47
C GLU A 202 -6.27 5.81 5.81
N ARG A 203 -6.18 5.26 4.59
CA ARG A 203 -7.33 4.66 3.90
C ARG A 203 -7.90 3.45 4.66
N LEU A 204 -7.06 2.59 5.22
CA LEU A 204 -7.52 1.47 6.05
C LEU A 204 -8.23 1.96 7.33
N VAL A 205 -7.69 2.98 8.00
CA VAL A 205 -8.34 3.59 9.17
C VAL A 205 -9.71 4.16 8.80
N LEU A 206 -9.81 4.87 7.67
CA LEU A 206 -11.08 5.42 7.18
C LEU A 206 -12.08 4.31 6.86
N LEU A 207 -11.66 3.27 6.14
CA LEU A 207 -12.49 2.13 5.81
C LEU A 207 -13.00 1.43 7.09
N ASN A 208 -12.13 1.20 8.07
CA ASN A 208 -12.53 0.58 9.34
C ASN A 208 -13.57 1.43 10.10
N ARG A 209 -13.47 2.76 10.05
CA ARG A 209 -14.51 3.65 10.61
C ARG A 209 -15.84 3.50 9.87
N GLN A 210 -15.83 3.51 8.54
CA GLN A 210 -17.02 3.32 7.72
C GLN A 210 -17.66 1.96 7.98
N LEU A 211 -16.86 0.89 8.04
CA LEU A 211 -17.29 -0.47 8.33
C LEU A 211 -17.93 -0.56 9.71
N ARG A 212 -17.30 0.01 10.76
CA ARG A 212 -17.87 0.04 12.12
C ARG A 212 -19.22 0.76 12.14
N SER A 213 -19.32 1.93 11.54
CA SER A 213 -20.56 2.70 11.44
C SER A 213 -21.66 1.92 10.70
N ARG A 214 -21.31 1.32 9.56
CA ARG A 214 -22.26 0.55 8.76
C ARG A 214 -22.75 -0.69 9.50
N ARG A 215 -21.84 -1.43 10.13
CA ARG A 215 -22.15 -2.59 10.97
C ARG A 215 -23.07 -2.22 12.12
N GLN A 216 -22.81 -1.12 12.84
CA GLN A 216 -23.68 -0.66 13.93
C GLN A 216 -25.11 -0.38 13.45
N ARG A 217 -25.26 0.31 12.31
CA ARG A 217 -26.58 0.56 11.71
C ARG A 217 -27.32 -0.73 11.35
N LEU A 218 -26.64 -1.67 10.70
CA LEU A 218 -27.24 -2.97 10.33
C LEU A 218 -27.55 -3.85 11.55
N MET A 219 -26.75 -3.77 12.62
CA MET A 219 -27.03 -4.45 13.87
C MET A 219 -28.29 -3.90 14.56
N ALA A 220 -28.47 -2.58 14.57
CA ALA A 220 -29.67 -1.93 15.11
C ALA A 220 -30.94 -2.28 14.32
N MET A 221 -30.81 -2.72 13.06
CA MET A 221 -31.93 -3.21 12.27
C MET A 221 -32.33 -4.64 12.68
N ARG A 222 -31.53 -5.42 13.40
CA ARG A 222 -31.92 -6.79 13.78
C ARG A 222 -33.21 -6.78 14.60
N ARG A 223 -34.13 -7.71 14.30
CA ARG A 223 -35.31 -7.95 15.14
C ARG A 223 -34.85 -8.57 16.45
N GLU A 224 -35.18 -7.93 17.58
CA GLU A 224 -34.99 -8.52 18.90
C GLU A 224 -36.22 -9.39 19.22
N SER A 225 -36.01 -10.71 19.20
CA SER A 225 -37.00 -11.70 19.64
C SER A 225 -36.39 -12.42 20.85
N ASN A 226 -36.95 -12.14 22.03
CA ASN A 226 -36.60 -12.77 23.31
C ASN A 226 -35.09 -12.88 23.61
N GLU A 227 -34.43 -11.74 23.84
CA GLU A 227 -33.18 -11.49 24.61
C GLU A 227 -31.95 -12.43 24.48
N ARG A 228 -31.96 -13.49 23.66
CA ARG A 228 -30.88 -14.49 23.60
C ARG A 228 -30.54 -15.02 22.21
N LEU A 229 -31.42 -14.95 21.22
CA LEU A 229 -31.16 -15.42 19.85
C LEU A 229 -31.65 -14.41 18.81
N ALA A 230 -30.80 -14.11 17.83
CA ALA A 230 -31.20 -13.27 16.70
C ALA A 230 -32.13 -14.08 15.78
N ASP A 231 -33.37 -13.64 15.65
CA ASP A 231 -34.36 -14.25 14.77
C ASP A 231 -34.22 -13.66 13.36
N PHE A 232 -33.89 -14.50 12.39
CA PHE A 232 -33.77 -14.12 10.98
C PHE A 232 -34.87 -14.81 10.19
N ALA A 233 -35.89 -14.04 9.82
CA ALA A 233 -36.90 -14.53 8.88
C ALA A 233 -36.30 -14.66 7.47
N VAL A 234 -36.99 -15.40 6.58
CA VAL A 234 -36.59 -15.53 5.16
C VAL A 234 -36.46 -14.15 4.48
N ALA A 235 -37.22 -13.15 4.93
CA ALA A 235 -37.14 -11.77 4.42
C ALA A 235 -35.83 -11.04 4.81
N ASP A 236 -35.11 -11.51 5.84
CA ASP A 236 -33.90 -10.87 6.36
C ASP A 236 -32.60 -11.55 5.86
N VAL A 237 -32.68 -12.47 4.89
CA VAL A 237 -31.53 -13.23 4.38
C VAL A 237 -30.40 -12.31 3.89
N SER A 238 -30.73 -11.23 3.18
CA SER A 238 -29.74 -10.25 2.72
C SER A 238 -29.07 -9.50 3.89
N LEU A 239 -29.85 -9.14 4.91
CA LEU A 239 -29.32 -8.49 6.12
C LEU A 239 -28.39 -9.43 6.90
N PHE A 240 -28.77 -10.70 7.03
CA PHE A 240 -27.97 -11.73 7.68
C PHE A 240 -26.62 -11.89 6.99
N TRP A 241 -26.60 -12.12 5.68
CA TRP A 241 -25.36 -12.37 4.94
C TRP A 241 -24.47 -11.15 4.86
N LEU A 242 -25.04 -9.95 4.73
CA LEU A 242 -24.26 -8.71 4.80
C LEU A 242 -23.63 -8.54 6.19
N LEU A 243 -24.38 -8.76 7.26
CA LEU A 243 -23.82 -8.71 8.61
C LEU A 243 -22.76 -9.79 8.83
N ASN A 244 -22.96 -10.99 8.30
CA ASN A 244 -21.96 -12.05 8.35
C ASN A 244 -20.66 -11.60 7.68
N ALA A 245 -20.73 -11.11 6.43
CA ALA A 245 -19.57 -10.59 5.71
C ALA A 245 -18.84 -9.50 6.51
N LEU A 246 -19.55 -8.47 6.98
CA LEU A 246 -18.93 -7.38 7.73
C LEU A 246 -18.33 -7.86 9.06
N ASN A 247 -19.02 -8.73 9.81
CA ASN A 247 -18.53 -9.22 11.10
C ASN A 247 -17.30 -10.12 10.95
N SER A 248 -17.26 -10.97 9.92
CA SER A 248 -16.15 -11.87 9.65
C SER A 248 -14.85 -11.12 9.37
N HIS A 249 -14.93 -9.98 8.69
CA HIS A 249 -13.74 -9.20 8.28
C HIS A 249 -13.37 -8.08 9.28
N ALA A 250 -14.32 -7.57 10.08
CA ALA A 250 -14.10 -6.40 10.94
C ALA A 250 -12.92 -6.55 11.91
N SER A 251 -12.82 -7.70 12.59
CA SER A 251 -11.78 -7.94 13.59
C SER A 251 -10.40 -8.08 12.94
N VAL A 252 -10.33 -8.77 11.78
CA VAL A 252 -9.08 -8.96 11.03
C VAL A 252 -8.55 -7.62 10.54
N LEU A 253 -9.40 -6.80 9.92
CA LEU A 253 -9.00 -5.47 9.42
C LEU A 253 -8.63 -4.50 10.55
N THR A 254 -9.27 -4.62 11.72
CA THR A 254 -8.89 -3.84 12.91
C THR A 254 -7.51 -4.26 13.43
N GLU A 255 -7.17 -5.55 13.35
CA GLU A 255 -5.86 -6.04 13.75
C GLU A 255 -4.76 -5.61 12.76
N TYR A 256 -5.09 -5.50 11.47
CA TYR A 256 -4.19 -4.94 10.45
C TYR A 256 -3.94 -3.44 10.67
N GLU A 257 -4.94 -2.69 11.12
CA GLU A 257 -4.78 -1.29 11.53
C GLU A 257 -3.85 -1.17 12.76
N ARG A 258 -4.00 -2.07 13.75
CA ARG A 258 -3.18 -2.08 14.98
C ARG A 258 -1.73 -2.48 14.71
N PHE A 259 -1.52 -3.48 13.86
CA PHE A 259 -0.21 -4.01 13.49
C PHE A 259 -0.03 -3.96 11.97
N PRO A 260 0.34 -2.79 11.41
CA PRO A 260 0.38 -2.55 9.97
C PRO A 260 1.63 -3.09 9.29
N SER A 261 2.65 -3.53 10.05
CA SER A 261 3.89 -4.14 9.54
C SER A 261 3.63 -5.57 9.04
N ARG A 262 2.84 -5.68 7.97
CA ARG A 262 2.45 -6.95 7.33
C ARG A 262 2.74 -6.90 5.83
N PRO A 263 2.91 -8.06 5.18
CA PRO A 263 3.00 -8.10 3.73
C PRO A 263 1.73 -7.50 3.09
N PRO A 264 1.85 -6.56 2.14
CA PRO A 264 0.69 -5.84 1.61
C PRO A 264 -0.31 -6.75 0.89
N GLU A 265 0.15 -7.82 0.24
CA GLU A 265 -0.70 -8.81 -0.43
C GLU A 265 -1.66 -9.51 0.54
N GLN A 266 -1.30 -9.65 1.82
CA GLN A 266 -2.20 -10.21 2.84
C GLN A 266 -3.36 -9.26 3.15
N VAL A 267 -3.07 -7.96 3.22
CA VAL A 267 -4.09 -6.93 3.44
C VAL A 267 -5.00 -6.82 2.23
N TRP A 268 -4.42 -6.79 1.03
CA TRP A 268 -5.19 -6.82 -0.23
C TRP A 268 -6.12 -8.04 -0.30
N ALA A 269 -5.63 -9.24 0.04
CA ALA A 269 -6.42 -10.46 -0.04
C ALA A 269 -7.63 -10.44 0.91
N GLU A 270 -7.51 -9.81 2.08
CA GLU A 270 -8.62 -9.66 3.01
C GLU A 270 -9.64 -8.63 2.54
N LEU A 271 -9.17 -7.51 1.97
CA LEU A 271 -10.04 -6.51 1.35
C LEU A 271 -10.79 -7.10 0.14
N ALA A 272 -10.11 -7.90 -0.68
CA ALA A 272 -10.72 -8.60 -1.82
C ALA A 272 -11.80 -9.61 -1.37
N ARG A 273 -11.55 -10.36 -0.28
CA ARG A 273 -12.57 -11.26 0.31
C ARG A 273 -13.79 -10.50 0.82
N LEU A 274 -13.58 -9.35 1.46
CA LEU A 274 -14.69 -8.49 1.89
C LEU A 274 -15.48 -7.97 0.68
N ALA A 275 -14.81 -7.42 -0.32
CA ALA A 275 -15.44 -6.91 -1.54
C ALA A 275 -16.24 -8.01 -2.25
N GLY A 276 -15.64 -9.19 -2.47
CA GLY A 276 -16.30 -10.33 -3.10
C GLY A 276 -17.55 -10.79 -2.34
N SER A 277 -17.50 -10.80 -1.01
CA SER A 277 -18.68 -11.13 -0.18
C SER A 277 -19.80 -10.09 -0.34
N MET A 278 -19.46 -8.81 -0.45
CA MET A 278 -20.43 -7.72 -0.61
C MET A 278 -20.99 -7.60 -2.03
N LEU A 279 -20.23 -7.99 -3.05
CA LEU A 279 -20.66 -7.97 -4.45
C LEU A 279 -21.86 -8.89 -4.71
N THR A 280 -22.10 -9.88 -3.85
CA THR A 280 -23.33 -10.70 -3.90
C THR A 280 -24.63 -9.88 -3.79
N PHE A 281 -24.56 -8.65 -3.28
CA PHE A 281 -25.69 -7.72 -3.16
C PHE A 281 -25.64 -6.56 -4.15
N SER A 282 -24.63 -6.51 -5.02
CA SER A 282 -24.48 -5.48 -6.04
C SER A 282 -25.21 -5.89 -7.30
N LEU A 283 -25.93 -4.95 -7.92
CA LEU A 283 -26.50 -5.11 -9.27
C LEU A 283 -25.67 -4.37 -10.34
N GLU A 284 -24.77 -3.49 -9.91
CA GLU A 284 -23.99 -2.61 -10.78
C GLU A 284 -22.60 -3.16 -11.09
N HIS A 285 -22.08 -4.02 -10.23
CA HIS A 285 -20.70 -4.52 -10.27
C HIS A 285 -20.67 -6.02 -10.14
N ASP A 286 -19.74 -6.67 -10.84
CA ASP A 286 -19.45 -8.10 -10.78
C ASP A 286 -18.08 -8.36 -10.11
N PRO A 287 -17.70 -9.63 -9.86
CA PRO A 287 -16.41 -9.97 -9.27
C PRO A 287 -15.18 -9.48 -10.06
N ASP A 288 -15.30 -9.24 -11.37
CA ASP A 288 -14.18 -8.75 -12.19
C ASP A 288 -13.84 -7.29 -11.89
N ALA A 289 -14.72 -6.58 -11.15
CA ALA A 289 -14.44 -5.25 -10.61
C ALA A 289 -13.35 -5.24 -9.51
N ILE A 290 -12.99 -6.40 -8.93
CA ILE A 290 -11.90 -6.49 -7.94
C ILE A 290 -10.55 -6.44 -8.67
N PRO A 291 -9.74 -5.38 -8.48
CA PRO A 291 -8.45 -5.26 -9.16
C PRO A 291 -7.46 -6.33 -8.68
N GLY A 292 -6.70 -6.90 -9.63
CA GLY A 292 -5.60 -7.80 -9.32
C GLY A 292 -4.49 -7.12 -8.52
N TYR A 293 -3.80 -7.88 -7.67
CA TYR A 293 -2.66 -7.35 -6.91
C TYR A 293 -1.43 -7.19 -7.81
N ASP A 294 -0.92 -5.96 -7.93
CA ASP A 294 0.39 -5.67 -8.48
C ASP A 294 1.27 -5.02 -7.41
N HIS A 295 2.35 -5.70 -7.03
CA HIS A 295 3.30 -5.19 -6.05
C HIS A 295 4.15 -4.03 -6.61
N LYS A 296 4.35 -3.98 -7.93
CA LYS A 296 5.12 -2.92 -8.59
C LYS A 296 4.35 -1.60 -8.68
N ASP A 297 3.02 -1.70 -8.71
CA ASP A 297 2.10 -0.57 -8.67
C ASP A 297 0.96 -0.79 -7.65
N PRO A 298 1.25 -0.66 -6.33
CA PRO A 298 0.23 -0.88 -5.30
C PRO A 298 -0.95 0.07 -5.39
N ALA A 299 -0.77 1.28 -5.95
CA ALA A 299 -1.85 2.26 -6.09
C ALA A 299 -2.96 1.73 -7.01
N SER A 300 -2.59 1.07 -8.12
CA SER A 300 -3.53 0.45 -9.06
C SER A 300 -4.38 -0.66 -8.45
N ALA A 301 -3.85 -1.37 -7.45
CA ALA A 301 -4.54 -2.47 -6.77
C ALA A 301 -5.37 -1.97 -5.57
N PHE A 302 -4.81 -1.09 -4.73
CA PHE A 302 -5.47 -0.70 -3.48
C PHE A 302 -6.50 0.40 -3.66
N PHE A 303 -6.24 1.44 -4.46
CA PHE A 303 -7.18 2.56 -4.55
C PHE A 303 -8.54 2.15 -5.12
N PRO A 304 -8.63 1.46 -6.28
CA PRO A 304 -9.92 1.04 -6.80
C PRO A 304 -10.62 0.05 -5.86
N LEU A 305 -9.87 -0.80 -5.14
CA LEU A 305 -10.44 -1.74 -4.17
C LEU A 305 -11.03 -1.02 -2.95
N PHE A 306 -10.35 -0.02 -2.40
CA PHE A 306 -10.89 0.80 -1.32
C PHE A 306 -12.17 1.53 -1.78
N ASP A 307 -12.13 2.14 -2.96
CA ASP A 307 -13.24 2.91 -3.51
C ASP A 307 -14.45 1.99 -3.79
N LEU A 308 -14.21 0.79 -4.34
CA LEU A 308 -15.23 -0.25 -4.53
C LEU A 308 -15.89 -0.65 -3.19
N ILE A 309 -15.10 -0.96 -2.16
CA ILE A 309 -15.66 -1.36 -0.86
C ILE A 309 -16.45 -0.20 -0.23
N THR A 310 -15.96 1.04 -0.33
CA THR A 310 -16.70 2.20 0.16
C THR A 310 -18.03 2.36 -0.58
N GLY A 311 -18.06 2.26 -1.91
CA GLY A 311 -19.30 2.30 -2.69
C GLY A 311 -20.28 1.18 -2.31
N LEU A 312 -19.77 -0.05 -2.17
CA LEU A 312 -20.57 -1.19 -1.71
C LEU A 312 -21.11 -0.98 -0.29
N LEU A 313 -20.34 -0.38 0.63
CA LEU A 313 -20.78 -0.06 1.98
C LEU A 313 -21.91 0.97 2.00
N GLU A 314 -21.98 1.86 1.02
CA GLU A 314 -23.05 2.84 0.88
C GLU A 314 -24.31 2.22 0.28
N ALA A 315 -24.18 1.53 -0.86
CA ALA A 315 -25.28 0.96 -1.64
C ALA A 315 -26.00 -0.23 -0.95
N SER A 316 -25.29 -0.98 -0.10
CA SER A 316 -25.75 -2.28 0.44
C SER A 316 -26.84 -2.21 1.53
N LEU A 317 -27.71 -1.20 1.58
CA LEU A 317 -28.81 -1.21 2.56
C LEU A 317 -29.98 -1.99 1.97
N PRO A 318 -30.40 -3.11 2.59
CA PRO A 318 -31.72 -3.66 2.29
C PRO A 318 -32.75 -2.58 2.64
N SER A 319 -33.42 -2.02 1.63
CA SER A 319 -34.45 -1.01 1.88
C SER A 319 -35.61 -1.67 2.61
N ARG A 320 -35.89 -1.19 3.83
CA ARG A 320 -37.16 -1.46 4.54
C ARG A 320 -38.31 -0.61 4.01
N VAL A 321 -38.00 0.34 3.14
CA VAL A 321 -38.97 1.21 2.51
C VAL A 321 -39.30 0.64 1.14
N ILE A 322 -40.55 0.30 0.95
CA ILE A 322 -41.09 -0.08 -0.35
C ILE A 322 -41.69 1.19 -0.94
N ALA A 323 -41.12 1.68 -2.04
CA ALA A 323 -41.72 2.77 -2.77
C ALA A 323 -43.05 2.27 -3.36
N LEU A 324 -44.15 2.94 -3.00
CA LEU A 324 -45.46 2.64 -3.54
C LEU A 324 -45.74 3.61 -4.68
N GLU A 325 -45.84 3.08 -5.89
CA GLU A 325 -46.30 3.89 -7.02
C GLU A 325 -47.74 4.34 -6.79
N MET A 326 -47.93 5.66 -6.81
CA MET A 326 -49.26 6.27 -6.71
C MET A 326 -49.76 6.63 -8.11
N SER A 327 -50.95 6.14 -8.43
CA SER A 327 -51.71 6.55 -9.61
C SER A 327 -52.71 7.63 -9.24
N ARG A 328 -53.11 8.46 -10.21
CA ARG A 328 -54.11 9.52 -10.02
C ARG A 328 -55.35 9.19 -10.86
N PRO A 329 -56.38 8.55 -10.29
CA PRO A 329 -57.58 8.16 -11.03
C PRO A 329 -58.41 9.36 -11.51
N ASP A 330 -58.37 10.47 -10.75
CA ASP A 330 -59.10 11.70 -11.06
C ASP A 330 -58.35 12.95 -10.56
N GLY A 331 -58.94 14.13 -10.77
CA GLY A 331 -58.35 15.41 -10.41
C GLY A 331 -58.16 15.66 -8.91
N GLN A 332 -58.64 14.81 -8.00
CA GLN A 332 -58.59 15.08 -6.55
C GLN A 332 -58.05 13.89 -5.73
N THR A 333 -57.86 12.72 -6.34
CA THR A 333 -57.54 11.48 -5.63
C THR A 333 -56.21 10.90 -6.08
N TRP A 334 -55.38 10.47 -5.11
CA TRP A 334 -54.23 9.61 -5.36
C TRP A 334 -54.47 8.22 -4.78
N LYS A 335 -54.05 7.19 -5.50
CA LYS A 335 -54.26 5.78 -5.13
C LYS A 335 -52.96 4.99 -5.30
N ALA A 336 -52.46 4.41 -4.20
CA ALA A 336 -51.46 3.35 -4.20
C ALA A 336 -52.11 2.00 -3.89
N SER A 337 -51.61 0.92 -4.48
CA SER A 337 -52.11 -0.44 -4.20
C SER A 337 -51.06 -1.26 -3.46
N LEU A 338 -51.42 -1.74 -2.27
CA LEU A 338 -50.56 -2.50 -1.37
C LEU A 338 -50.59 -4.01 -1.73
N HIS A 339 -49.91 -4.38 -2.82
CA HIS A 339 -49.83 -5.79 -3.24
C HIS A 339 -48.76 -6.58 -2.51
N ASP A 340 -47.74 -5.91 -1.97
CA ASP A 340 -46.64 -6.56 -1.27
C ASP A 340 -47.10 -7.13 0.07
N ILE A 341 -46.90 -8.43 0.26
CA ILE A 341 -47.31 -9.16 1.46
C ILE A 341 -46.63 -8.61 2.72
N ARG A 342 -45.46 -7.97 2.59
CA ARG A 342 -44.70 -7.33 3.68
C ARG A 342 -45.41 -6.12 4.29
N LEU A 343 -46.41 -5.56 3.61
CA LEU A 343 -47.14 -4.35 4.04
C LEU A 343 -48.45 -4.65 4.79
N ARG A 344 -48.77 -5.92 5.08
CA ARG A 344 -50.12 -6.33 5.53
C ARG A 344 -50.31 -6.46 7.04
N GLU A 345 -49.25 -6.55 7.84
CA GLU A 345 -49.37 -6.82 9.27
C GLU A 345 -49.03 -5.60 10.14
N GLU A 346 -47.86 -4.97 9.97
CA GLU A 346 -47.47 -3.72 10.65
C GLU A 346 -46.46 -2.92 9.80
N ALA A 347 -46.91 -1.88 9.10
CA ALA A 347 -46.05 -1.00 8.30
C ALA A 347 -46.42 0.47 8.51
N ASP A 348 -45.43 1.28 8.90
CA ASP A 348 -45.60 2.74 8.96
C ASP A 348 -45.64 3.30 7.55
N LEU A 349 -46.73 3.99 7.22
CA LEU A 349 -46.91 4.65 5.94
C LEU A 349 -46.43 6.10 6.05
N TRP A 350 -45.49 6.47 5.18
CA TRP A 350 -44.97 7.83 5.07
C TRP A 350 -45.40 8.41 3.73
N LEU A 351 -45.99 9.61 3.76
CA LEU A 351 -46.36 10.35 2.54
C LEU A 351 -45.41 11.53 2.35
N SER A 352 -44.63 11.52 1.28
CA SER A 352 -43.82 12.68 0.89
C SER A 352 -44.65 13.60 -0.02
N VAL A 353 -44.87 14.84 0.42
CA VAL A 353 -45.66 15.84 -0.31
C VAL A 353 -44.73 16.94 -0.82
N ARG A 354 -44.80 17.23 -2.12
CA ARG A 354 -44.17 18.40 -2.74
C ARG A 354 -45.26 19.36 -3.19
N SER A 355 -45.22 20.59 -2.69
CA SER A 355 -46.18 21.66 -2.99
C SER A 355 -45.43 22.97 -3.24
N ASP A 356 -46.06 23.88 -3.97
CA ASP A 356 -45.63 25.28 -4.18
C ASP A 356 -46.06 26.21 -3.04
N ILE A 357 -46.81 25.70 -2.07
CA ILE A 357 -47.31 26.41 -0.90
C ILE A 357 -46.34 26.26 0.30
N PRO A 358 -46.17 27.28 1.18
CA PRO A 358 -45.31 27.19 2.36
C PRO A 358 -45.62 26.01 3.29
N ALA A 359 -44.58 25.39 3.85
CA ALA A 359 -44.67 24.15 4.63
C ALA A 359 -45.68 24.19 5.80
N TRP A 360 -45.86 25.33 6.46
CA TRP A 360 -46.81 25.47 7.57
C TRP A 360 -48.28 25.34 7.13
N GLN A 361 -48.62 25.70 5.89
CA GLN A 361 -49.96 25.54 5.33
C GLN A 361 -50.22 24.13 4.80
N VAL A 362 -49.16 23.35 4.55
CA VAL A 362 -49.25 21.95 4.12
C VAL A 362 -49.40 21.00 5.32
N ALA A 363 -48.95 21.44 6.51
CA ALA A 363 -49.00 20.67 7.75
C ALA A 363 -50.30 20.83 8.55
N GLU A 364 -51.11 21.85 8.24
CA GLU A 364 -52.53 21.97 8.64
C GLU A 364 -53.41 21.07 7.77
#